data_AF-A0A418XMK4-F1
#
_entry.id   AF-A0A418XMK4-F1
#
_cell.length_a   1.000
_cell.length_b   1.000
_cell.length_c   1.000
_cell.angle_alpha   90.00
_cell.angle_beta   90.00
_cell.angle_gamma   90.00
#
_symmetry.space_group_name_H-M   'P 1'
#
loop_
_entity.id
_entity.type
_entity.pdbx_description
1 polymer ?
#
loop_
_entity_poly.entity_id
_entity_poly.type
_entity_poly.pdbx_seq_one_letter_code
_entity_poly.pdbx_strand_id
1 'polypeptide(L)'
;MQALDLLHISLADQCLYGFANGQLVLRLVVSTALNGPGEQNGSGCTPRGLHQVRAKIGEGLPVGAVLRGRRWTGEVWSEALSEQFPKRDWILTRILWLSGCEPGRNRLGAVDTFRRYVYLHGTPDTEPMGVPLSHGCIRLRNLDVLELFPRVPVHCAVHIDEAPCPAWAAAELRL
;
A
#
# COMPACT_ATOMS: atom_id res chain seq x y z
N MET A 1 -5.72 -16.10 12.13
CA MET A 1 -5.85 -15.27 10.92
C MET A 1 -5.30 -16.04 9.74
N GLN A 2 -6.09 -16.21 8.68
CA GLN A 2 -5.64 -16.89 7.47
C GLN A 2 -4.62 -16.02 6.74
N ALA A 3 -3.52 -16.63 6.27
CA ALA A 3 -2.53 -15.94 5.46
C ALA A 3 -3.12 -15.60 4.08
N LEU A 4 -2.88 -14.38 3.61
CA LEU A 4 -3.28 -13.95 2.28
C LEU A 4 -2.25 -14.42 1.25
N ASP A 5 -2.71 -14.99 0.15
CA ASP A 5 -1.87 -15.42 -0.98
C ASP A 5 -1.81 -14.37 -2.10
N LEU A 6 -2.83 -13.51 -2.21
CA LEU A 6 -2.91 -12.44 -3.18
C LEU A 6 -3.51 -11.16 -2.56
N LEU A 7 -2.87 -10.04 -2.86
CA LEU A 7 -3.46 -8.70 -2.75
C LEU A 7 -3.71 -8.17 -4.15
N HIS A 8 -4.94 -7.77 -4.46
CA HIS A 8 -5.26 -7.07 -5.69
C HIS A 8 -5.61 -5.61 -5.36
N ILE A 9 -4.88 -4.66 -5.95
CA ILE A 9 -5.17 -3.23 -5.84
C ILE A 9 -5.81 -2.78 -7.16
N SER A 10 -7.08 -2.40 -7.09
CA SER A 10 -7.77 -1.75 -8.21
C SER A 10 -7.64 -0.24 -8.09
N LEU A 11 -7.07 0.40 -9.11
CA LEU A 11 -6.94 1.85 -9.16
C LEU A 11 -8.29 2.53 -9.44
N ALA A 12 -9.17 1.95 -10.26
CA ALA A 12 -10.50 2.50 -10.48
C ALA A 12 -11.36 2.48 -9.21
N ASP A 13 -11.31 1.39 -8.44
CA ASP A 13 -12.10 1.26 -7.22
C ASP A 13 -11.45 1.98 -6.02
N GLN A 14 -10.17 2.37 -6.13
CA GLN A 14 -9.34 2.79 -5.00
C GLN A 14 -9.46 1.81 -3.83
N CYS A 15 -9.33 0.52 -4.13
CA CYS A 15 -9.55 -0.56 -3.18
C CYS A 15 -8.47 -1.64 -3.26
N LEU A 16 -8.14 -2.20 -2.09
CA LEU A 16 -7.35 -3.41 -1.94
C LEU A 16 -8.30 -4.57 -1.59
N TYR A 17 -8.25 -5.59 -2.42
CA TYR A 17 -8.94 -6.87 -2.25
C TYR A 17 -7.93 -7.94 -1.82
N GLY A 18 -8.13 -8.54 -0.65
CA GLY A 18 -7.24 -9.57 -0.12
C GLY A 18 -7.86 -10.96 -0.24
N PHE A 19 -7.10 -11.89 -0.77
CA PHE A 19 -7.51 -13.27 -1.01
C PHE A 19 -6.72 -14.26 -0.17
N ALA A 20 -7.39 -15.34 0.21
CA ALA A 20 -6.76 -16.52 0.79
C ALA A 20 -7.38 -17.79 0.20
N ASN A 21 -6.55 -18.69 -0.31
CA ASN A 21 -6.95 -19.89 -1.05
C ASN A 21 -7.94 -19.57 -2.19
N GLY A 22 -7.72 -18.46 -2.89
CA GLY A 22 -8.58 -17.98 -3.98
C GLY A 22 -9.93 -17.39 -3.55
N GLN A 23 -10.19 -17.25 -2.24
CA GLN A 23 -11.41 -16.64 -1.72
C GLN A 23 -11.16 -15.20 -1.26
N LEU A 24 -12.08 -14.30 -1.59
CA LEU A 24 -12.05 -12.91 -1.13
C LEU A 24 -12.42 -12.86 0.37
N VAL A 25 -11.50 -12.37 1.19
CA VAL A 25 -11.61 -12.39 2.66
C VAL A 25 -11.27 -11.04 3.30
N LEU A 26 -10.94 -10.03 2.50
CA LEU A 26 -10.60 -8.69 2.96
C LEU A 26 -10.87 -7.66 1.86
N ARG A 27 -11.42 -6.51 2.25
CA ARG A 27 -11.62 -5.35 1.37
C ARG A 27 -11.29 -4.09 2.15
N LEU A 28 -10.31 -3.32 1.68
CA LEU A 28 -9.82 -2.10 2.35
C LEU A 28 -9.79 -0.95 1.35
N VAL A 29 -10.27 0.23 1.76
CA VAL A 29 -10.17 1.44 0.94
C VAL A 29 -8.71 1.89 0.94
N VAL A 30 -8.20 2.30 -0.22
CA VAL A 30 -6.85 2.84 -0.37
C VAL A 30 -6.86 4.24 -0.97
N SER A 31 -5.70 4.89 -0.97
CA SER A 31 -5.43 6.05 -1.82
C SER A 31 -4.12 5.82 -2.58
N THR A 32 -4.21 5.79 -3.90
CA THR A 32 -3.06 5.60 -4.80
C THR A 32 -2.54 6.94 -5.32
N ALA A 33 -1.60 6.93 -6.25
CA ALA A 33 -0.95 8.15 -6.73
C ALA A 33 -1.91 9.13 -7.40
N LEU A 34 -1.76 10.42 -7.07
CA LEU A 34 -2.41 11.53 -7.77
C LEU A 34 -2.09 11.52 -9.28
N ASN A 35 -0.85 11.19 -9.63
CA ASN A 35 -0.40 11.11 -11.03
C ASN A 35 -0.89 9.86 -11.76
N GLY A 36 -1.74 9.03 -11.12
CA GLY A 36 -2.32 7.85 -11.70
C GLY A 36 -1.32 6.70 -11.91
N PRO A 37 -1.59 5.79 -12.85
CA PRO A 37 -0.75 4.63 -13.14
C PRO A 37 0.55 4.99 -13.88
N GLY A 38 1.66 4.31 -13.55
CA GLY A 38 2.93 4.50 -14.25
C GLY A 38 4.16 3.96 -13.52
N GLU A 39 5.10 3.44 -14.30
CA GLU A 39 6.23 2.65 -13.79
C GLU A 39 7.55 3.42 -13.77
N GLN A 40 7.64 4.50 -14.54
CA GLN A 40 8.88 5.27 -14.68
C GLN A 40 9.34 5.89 -13.36
N ASN A 41 10.64 5.77 -13.09
CA ASN A 41 11.27 6.41 -11.94
C ASN A 41 11.10 7.94 -11.99
N GLY A 42 10.79 8.55 -10.85
CA GLY A 42 10.50 9.97 -10.75
C GLY A 42 9.12 10.42 -11.25
N SER A 43 8.28 9.51 -11.77
CA SER A 43 6.93 9.88 -12.27
C SER A 43 5.93 10.27 -11.19
N GLY A 44 6.14 9.83 -9.93
CA GLY A 44 5.15 9.95 -8.87
C GLY A 44 3.90 9.07 -9.07
N CYS A 45 3.86 8.23 -10.11
CA CYS A 45 2.73 7.33 -10.40
C CYS A 45 2.78 6.03 -9.58
N THR A 46 1.64 5.35 -9.44
CA THR A 46 1.59 3.98 -8.87
C THR A 46 1.92 2.96 -9.97
N PRO A 47 2.93 2.10 -9.81
CA PRO A 47 3.29 1.12 -10.84
C PRO A 47 2.24 0.02 -10.96
N ARG A 48 1.94 -0.40 -12.19
CA ARG A 48 1.00 -1.49 -12.46
C ARG A 48 1.71 -2.83 -12.59
N GLY A 49 0.91 -3.89 -12.64
CA GLY A 49 1.33 -5.24 -12.93
C GLY A 49 1.66 -6.07 -11.68
N LEU A 50 2.40 -7.14 -11.89
CA LEU A 50 2.74 -8.13 -10.88
C LEU A 50 3.89 -7.64 -10.00
N HIS A 51 3.67 -7.76 -8.70
CA HIS A 51 4.59 -7.43 -7.64
C HIS A 51 4.57 -8.54 -6.59
N GLN A 52 5.48 -8.44 -5.63
CA GLN A 52 5.46 -9.21 -4.40
C GLN A 52 5.79 -8.31 -3.21
N VAL A 53 5.30 -8.69 -2.03
CA VAL A 53 5.78 -8.11 -0.77
C VAL A 53 7.19 -8.61 -0.50
N ARG A 54 8.19 -7.75 -0.73
CA ARG A 54 9.61 -8.09 -0.57
C ARG A 54 10.09 -8.02 0.87
N ALA A 55 9.54 -7.10 1.64
CA ALA A 55 9.89 -6.88 3.04
C ALA A 55 8.71 -6.29 3.81
N LYS A 56 8.72 -6.53 5.13
CA LYS A 56 7.75 -6.01 6.08
C LYS A 56 8.50 -5.21 7.15
N ILE A 57 8.06 -4.00 7.45
CA ILE A 57 8.72 -3.12 8.40
C ILE A 57 7.69 -2.57 9.39
N GLY A 58 8.12 -2.46 10.66
CA GLY A 58 7.36 -1.81 11.72
C GLY A 58 6.59 -2.76 12.63
N GLU A 59 6.81 -4.07 12.54
CA GLU A 59 6.26 -5.02 13.51
C GLU A 59 6.62 -4.62 14.95
N GLY A 60 5.65 -4.70 15.86
CA GLY A 60 5.81 -4.29 17.26
C GLY A 60 5.84 -2.77 17.52
N LEU A 61 5.90 -1.92 16.48
CA LEU A 61 5.88 -0.47 16.67
C LEU A 61 4.48 0.04 17.05
N PRO A 62 4.39 1.19 17.77
CA PRO A 62 3.10 1.80 18.09
C PRO A 62 2.30 2.18 16.83
N VAL A 63 0.99 2.26 16.97
CA VAL A 63 0.10 2.83 15.94
C VAL A 63 0.48 4.29 15.73
N GLY A 64 0.54 4.74 14.47
CA GLY A 64 0.98 6.08 14.12
C GLY A 64 2.50 6.27 14.17
N ALA A 65 3.30 5.22 14.44
CA ALA A 65 4.77 5.31 14.38
C ALA A 65 5.23 5.91 13.05
N VAL A 66 6.02 6.97 13.10
CA VAL A 66 6.48 7.67 11.90
C VAL A 66 7.72 6.97 11.34
N LEU A 67 7.64 6.54 10.08
CA LEU A 67 8.70 5.82 9.40
C LEU A 67 9.37 6.71 8.36
N ARG A 68 10.71 6.84 8.43
CA ARG A 68 11.52 7.54 7.42
C ARG A 68 12.67 6.63 7.00
N GLY A 69 12.87 6.49 5.69
CA GLY A 69 13.91 5.58 5.18
C GLY A 69 13.73 4.15 5.69
N ARG A 70 12.48 3.70 5.86
CA ARG A 70 12.11 2.39 6.41
C ARG A 70 12.57 2.14 7.86
N ARG A 71 12.78 3.20 8.65
CA ARG A 71 13.13 3.11 10.07
C ARG A 71 12.19 3.99 10.89
N TRP A 72 11.89 3.56 12.11
CA TRP A 72 11.16 4.40 13.06
C TRP A 72 12.01 5.62 13.42
N THR A 73 11.40 6.79 13.40
CA THR A 73 12.06 8.04 13.80
C THR A 73 12.06 8.26 15.30
N GLY A 74 11.33 7.43 16.07
CA GLY A 74 11.00 7.67 17.47
C GLY A 74 9.72 8.48 17.67
N GLU A 75 9.21 9.12 16.60
CA GLU A 75 7.96 9.89 16.64
C GLU A 75 6.74 8.98 16.50
N VAL A 76 5.65 9.35 17.17
CA VAL A 76 4.29 8.86 16.90
C VAL A 76 3.50 10.05 16.38
N TRP A 77 2.80 9.86 15.26
CA TRP A 77 2.04 10.92 14.62
C TRP A 77 0.95 11.47 15.54
N SER A 78 0.74 12.78 15.45
CA SER A 78 -0.36 13.52 16.06
C SER A 78 -0.75 14.67 15.13
N GLU A 79 -1.95 15.22 15.31
CA GLU A 79 -2.42 16.39 14.54
C GLU A 79 -1.45 17.58 14.68
N ALA A 80 -1.01 17.88 15.91
CA ALA A 80 -0.04 18.94 16.17
C ALA A 80 1.28 18.74 15.40
N LEU A 81 1.75 17.51 15.27
CA LEU A 81 2.94 17.20 14.48
C LEU A 81 2.67 17.39 12.97
N SER A 82 1.47 17.07 12.51
CA SER A 82 1.04 17.32 11.13
C SER A 82 0.99 18.81 10.80
N GLU A 83 0.43 19.62 11.70
CA GLU A 83 0.37 21.09 11.58
C GLU A 83 1.76 21.73 11.56
N GLN A 84 2.69 21.20 12.34
CA GLN A 84 4.09 21.66 12.34
C GLN A 84 4.80 21.36 11.01
N PHE A 85 4.44 20.26 10.34
CA PHE A 85 5.08 19.80 9.10
C PHE A 85 4.05 19.52 7.99
N PRO A 86 3.33 20.55 7.49
CA PRO A 86 2.15 20.36 6.63
C PRO A 86 2.46 19.81 5.24
N LYS A 87 3.74 19.80 4.83
CA LYS A 87 4.21 19.28 3.53
C LYS A 87 4.94 17.94 3.65
N ARG A 88 5.03 17.36 4.85
CA ARG A 88 5.71 16.08 5.07
C ARG A 88 4.83 14.95 4.58
N ASP A 89 5.37 14.09 3.72
CA ASP A 89 4.70 12.84 3.38
C ASP A 89 4.81 11.86 4.57
N TRP A 90 3.67 11.49 5.12
CA TRP A 90 3.57 10.68 6.33
C TRP A 90 3.47 9.20 5.98
N ILE A 91 4.54 8.45 6.27
CA ILE A 91 4.54 6.98 6.21
C ILE A 91 4.42 6.48 7.64
N LEU A 92 3.28 5.90 7.99
CA LEU A 92 2.93 5.56 9.37
C LEU A 92 2.77 4.06 9.59
N THR A 93 2.88 3.68 10.86
CA THR A 93 2.44 2.40 11.45
C THR A 93 3.19 1.18 10.92
N ARG A 94 3.01 0.79 9.67
CA ARG A 94 3.65 -0.37 9.04
C ARG A 94 3.98 -0.07 7.57
N ILE A 95 4.96 -0.78 7.02
CA ILE A 95 5.27 -0.78 5.59
C ILE A 95 5.29 -2.23 5.08
N LEU A 96 4.56 -2.48 4.00
CA LEU A 96 4.77 -3.62 3.10
C LEU A 96 5.49 -3.10 1.86
N TRP A 97 6.76 -3.45 1.69
CA TRP A 97 7.58 -2.94 0.59
C TRP A 97 7.47 -3.82 -0.63
N LEU A 98 7.04 -3.24 -1.75
CA LEU A 98 6.81 -3.96 -2.99
C LEU A 98 8.07 -4.06 -3.84
N SER A 99 8.20 -5.19 -4.53
CA SER A 99 9.15 -5.39 -5.62
C SER A 99 8.39 -5.87 -6.85
N GLY A 100 8.60 -5.22 -8.00
CA GLY A 100 8.01 -5.64 -9.25
C GLY A 100 8.57 -6.98 -9.73
N CYS A 101 7.76 -7.71 -10.48
CA CYS A 101 8.07 -9.05 -10.97
C CYS A 101 8.30 -9.09 -12.49
N GLU A 102 7.98 -8.02 -13.23
CA GLU A 102 8.00 -7.97 -14.70
C GLU A 102 9.16 -7.11 -15.23
N PRO A 103 10.25 -7.72 -15.75
CA PRO A 103 11.39 -7.00 -16.31
C PRO A 103 10.98 -6.03 -17.42
N GLY A 104 11.47 -4.79 -17.36
CA GLY A 104 11.17 -3.78 -18.38
C GLY A 104 9.78 -3.13 -18.23
N ARG A 105 8.92 -3.65 -17.35
CA ARG A 105 7.65 -3.03 -16.99
C ARG A 105 7.67 -2.41 -15.60
N ASN A 106 7.94 -3.18 -14.55
CA ASN A 106 7.96 -2.70 -13.15
C ASN A 106 9.17 -3.22 -12.35
N ARG A 107 10.10 -3.92 -13.03
CA ARG A 107 11.31 -4.52 -12.48
C ARG A 107 12.53 -4.17 -13.34
N LEU A 108 13.65 -3.88 -12.68
CA LEU A 108 14.93 -3.46 -13.27
C LEU A 108 14.87 -2.14 -14.05
N GLY A 109 16.04 -1.58 -14.36
CA GLY A 109 16.16 -0.37 -15.17
C GLY A 109 15.46 0.86 -14.57
N ALA A 110 14.88 1.68 -15.44
CA ALA A 110 14.19 2.92 -15.09
C ALA A 110 12.78 2.71 -14.51
N VAL A 111 12.29 1.47 -14.47
CA VAL A 111 10.93 1.12 -14.03
C VAL A 111 10.89 0.36 -12.71
N ASP A 112 12.04 0.16 -12.06
CA ASP A 112 12.15 -0.74 -10.92
C ASP A 112 11.37 -0.25 -9.69
N THR A 113 10.27 -0.93 -9.39
CA THR A 113 9.37 -0.57 -8.28
C THR A 113 10.05 -0.61 -6.91
N PHE A 114 10.98 -1.55 -6.70
CA PHE A 114 11.66 -1.69 -5.43
C PHE A 114 12.59 -0.49 -5.18
N ARG A 115 13.35 -0.08 -6.21
CA ARG A 115 14.20 1.13 -6.19
C ARG A 115 13.41 2.43 -6.09
N ARG A 116 12.16 2.43 -6.57
CA ARG A 116 11.21 3.54 -6.44
C ARG A 116 10.55 3.64 -5.07
N TYR A 117 10.86 2.72 -4.14
CA TYR A 117 10.36 2.77 -2.75
C TYR A 117 8.83 2.75 -2.64
N VAL A 118 8.15 1.96 -3.48
CA VAL A 118 6.68 1.85 -3.44
C VAL A 118 6.24 0.92 -2.31
N TYR A 119 5.31 1.39 -1.48
CA TYR A 119 4.85 0.73 -0.27
C TYR A 119 3.32 0.62 -0.23
N LEU A 120 2.82 -0.36 0.53
CA LEU A 120 1.55 -0.20 1.24
C LEU A 120 1.89 0.27 2.66
N HIS A 121 1.27 1.35 3.14
CA HIS A 121 1.56 1.89 4.46
C HIS A 121 0.39 2.63 5.11
N GLY A 122 0.46 2.80 6.43
CA GLY A 122 -0.50 3.60 7.19
C GLY A 122 -0.34 5.10 6.90
N THR A 123 -1.42 5.86 7.02
CA THR A 123 -1.47 7.30 6.73
C THR A 123 -2.30 8.05 7.80
N PRO A 124 -2.13 9.36 8.00
CA PRO A 124 -2.97 10.14 8.91
C PRO A 124 -4.46 10.04 8.60
N ASP A 125 -5.32 10.14 9.61
CA ASP A 125 -6.77 10.10 9.41
C ASP A 125 -7.30 11.33 8.65
N THR A 126 -6.53 12.42 8.64
CA THR A 126 -6.81 13.64 7.87
C THR A 126 -6.61 13.47 6.36
N GLU A 127 -5.86 12.46 5.92
CA GLU A 127 -5.68 12.21 4.48
C GLU A 127 -6.98 11.62 3.88
N PRO A 128 -7.34 12.03 2.66
CA PRO A 128 -8.49 11.47 1.96
C PRO A 128 -8.23 10.04 1.49
N MET A 129 -9.29 9.22 1.50
CA MET A 129 -9.27 7.81 1.10
C MET A 129 -10.34 7.56 0.04
N GLY A 130 -10.13 6.55 -0.82
CA GLY A 130 -11.03 6.26 -1.94
C GLY A 130 -10.81 7.18 -3.15
N VAL A 131 -9.77 8.01 -3.12
CA VAL A 131 -9.37 8.91 -4.21
C VAL A 131 -7.85 8.90 -4.36
N PRO A 132 -7.30 9.05 -5.59
CA PRO A 132 -5.85 9.03 -5.79
C PRO A 132 -5.20 10.35 -5.34
N LEU A 133 -4.49 10.34 -4.20
CA LEU A 133 -3.84 11.53 -3.64
C LEU A 133 -2.45 11.26 -3.02
N SER A 134 -1.87 10.08 -3.26
CA SER A 134 -0.50 9.76 -2.83
C SER A 134 0.57 10.24 -3.82
N HIS A 135 1.84 10.08 -3.43
CA HIS A 135 3.03 10.39 -4.25
C HIS A 135 3.61 9.17 -4.99
N GLY A 136 2.87 8.05 -5.08
CA GLY A 136 3.33 6.82 -5.73
C GLY A 136 3.07 5.55 -4.91
N CYS A 137 3.00 5.68 -3.59
CA CYS A 137 2.67 4.58 -2.68
C CYS A 137 1.16 4.31 -2.62
N ILE A 138 0.77 3.22 -1.98
CA ILE A 138 -0.61 2.87 -1.69
C ILE A 138 -0.86 3.16 -0.21
N ARG A 139 -1.64 4.18 0.08
CA ARG A 139 -2.00 4.57 1.45
C ARG A 139 -3.16 3.72 1.95
N LEU A 140 -3.10 3.36 3.23
CA LEU A 140 -4.13 2.67 4.01
C LEU A 140 -4.38 3.46 5.30
N ARG A 141 -5.55 3.29 5.92
CA ARG A 141 -5.72 3.74 7.31
C ARG A 141 -4.80 2.97 8.24
N ASN A 142 -4.45 3.58 9.38
CA ASN A 142 -3.54 2.94 10.34
C ASN A 142 -4.12 1.64 10.91
N LEU A 143 -5.44 1.58 11.13
CA LEU A 143 -6.11 0.36 11.59
C LEU A 143 -6.14 -0.72 10.50
N ASP A 144 -6.45 -0.33 9.27
CA ASP A 144 -6.48 -1.23 8.11
C ASP A 144 -5.11 -1.91 7.88
N VAL A 145 -4.02 -1.14 7.94
CA VAL A 145 -2.67 -1.72 7.77
C VAL A 145 -2.29 -2.61 8.96
N LEU A 146 -2.78 -2.35 10.17
CA LEU A 146 -2.56 -3.23 11.33
C LEU A 146 -3.30 -4.56 11.19
N GLU A 147 -4.50 -4.55 10.62
CA GLU A 147 -5.24 -5.78 10.31
C GLU A 147 -4.57 -6.56 9.17
N LEU A 148 -4.15 -5.85 8.11
CA LEU A 148 -3.53 -6.44 6.93
C LEU A 148 -2.16 -7.06 7.24
N PHE A 149 -1.31 -6.35 7.99
CA PHE A 149 0.10 -6.69 8.17
C PHE A 149 0.37 -8.12 8.68
N PRO A 150 -0.30 -8.65 9.73
CA PRO A 150 -0.05 -10.02 10.20
C PRO A 150 -0.53 -11.08 9.20
N ARG A 151 -1.50 -10.76 8.33
CA ARG A 151 -2.08 -11.69 7.35
C ARG A 151 -1.21 -11.84 6.09
N VAL A 152 -0.32 -10.89 5.82
CA VAL A 152 0.48 -10.85 4.59
C VAL A 152 1.88 -11.44 4.82
N PRO A 153 2.22 -12.60 4.24
CA PRO A 153 3.58 -13.13 4.29
C PRO A 153 4.54 -12.36 3.36
N VAL A 154 5.84 -12.49 3.61
CA VAL A 154 6.85 -12.12 2.59
C VAL A 154 6.64 -13.02 1.37
N HIS A 155 6.83 -12.47 0.17
CA HIS A 155 6.51 -13.08 -1.12
C HIS A 155 5.01 -13.22 -1.43
N CYS A 156 4.11 -12.70 -0.59
CA CYS A 156 2.69 -12.56 -0.96
C CYS A 156 2.58 -11.82 -2.29
N ALA A 157 1.80 -12.38 -3.22
CA ALA A 157 1.62 -11.81 -4.54
C ALA A 157 0.80 -10.52 -4.44
N VAL A 158 1.18 -9.53 -5.23
CA VAL A 158 0.47 -8.26 -5.32
C VAL A 158 0.22 -7.94 -6.79
N HIS A 159 -1.02 -7.75 -7.17
CA HIS A 159 -1.39 -7.29 -8.51
C HIS A 159 -1.96 -5.88 -8.41
N ILE A 160 -1.42 -4.95 -9.20
CA ILE A 160 -1.93 -3.57 -9.27
C ILE A 160 -2.47 -3.35 -10.68
N ASP A 161 -3.77 -3.07 -10.78
CA ASP A 161 -4.49 -2.97 -12.06
C ASP A 161 -5.37 -1.72 -12.12
N GLU A 162 -5.58 -1.21 -13.33
CA GLU A 162 -6.44 -0.04 -13.57
C GLU A 162 -7.93 -0.39 -13.53
N ALA A 163 -8.27 -1.64 -13.85
CA ALA A 163 -9.66 -2.05 -14.04
C ALA A 163 -10.47 -2.04 -12.73
N PRO A 164 -11.77 -1.68 -12.79
CA PRO A 164 -12.68 -1.85 -11.66
C PRO A 164 -12.99 -3.33 -11.44
N CYS A 165 -13.34 -3.68 -10.20
CA CYS A 165 -13.67 -5.05 -9.80
C CYS A 165 -15.09 -5.12 -9.20
N PRO A 166 -16.16 -4.84 -9.98
CA PRO A 166 -17.51 -4.67 -9.46
C PRO A 166 -18.04 -5.91 -8.72
N ALA A 167 -17.66 -7.11 -9.17
CA ALA A 167 -18.02 -8.36 -8.50
C ALA A 167 -17.43 -8.46 -7.09
N TRP A 168 -16.19 -8.00 -6.88
CA TRP A 168 -15.52 -8.02 -5.56
C TRP A 168 -15.95 -6.83 -4.69
N ALA A 169 -16.24 -5.69 -5.30
CA ALA A 169 -16.80 -4.52 -4.64
C ALA A 169 -18.17 -4.81 -4.00
N ALA A 170 -19.01 -5.62 -4.67
CA ALA A 170 -20.33 -5.99 -4.18
C ALA A 170 -20.37 -7.30 -3.37
N ALA A 171 -19.30 -8.10 -3.40
CA ALA A 171 -19.27 -9.39 -2.72
C ALA A 171 -19.34 -9.25 -1.19
N GLU A 172 -20.06 -10.18 -0.55
CA GLU A 172 -19.95 -10.44 0.88
C GLU A 172 -18.61 -11.11 1.18
N LEU A 173 -17.94 -10.65 2.24
CA LEU A 173 -16.69 -11.24 2.68
C LEU A 173 -16.98 -12.52 3.44
N ARG A 174 -16.33 -13.62 3.03
CA ARG A 174 -16.36 -14.87 3.79
C ARG A 174 -15.31 -14.76 4.89
N LEU A 175 -15.77 -14.60 6.13
CA LEU A 175 -14.94 -14.52 7.34
C LEU A 175 -14.60 -15.91 7.88
#